data_AF-A0A938GTP3-F1
#
_entry.id   AF-A0A938GTP3-F1
#
_cell.length_a   1.000
_cell.length_b   1.000
_cell.length_c   1.000
_cell.angle_alpha   90.00
_cell.angle_beta   90.00
_cell.angle_gamma   90.00
#
_symmetry.space_group_name_H-M   'P 1'
#
loop_
_entity.id
_entity.type
_entity.pdbx_description
1 polymer ?
#
loop_
_entity_poly.entity_id
_entity_poly.type
_entity_poly.pdbx_seq_one_letter_code
_entity_poly.pdbx_strand_id
1 'polypeptide(L)' 'MSRAFPQIEMEAVYGVCHYLLRVMFDMFFRGEVIGLDHLPRRGSFLLAANHASFLDPPLIGCHISRQIAYFAR' A
#
# COMPACT_ATOMS: atom_id res chain seq x y z
N MET A 1 -26.27 -4.16 -5.67
CA MET A 1 -25.50 -3.44 -4.64
C MET A 1 -24.37 -2.70 -5.34
N SER A 2 -24.35 -1.37 -5.25
CA SER A 2 -23.45 -0.51 -6.02
C SER A 2 -21.98 -0.85 -5.73
N ARG A 3 -21.23 -1.32 -6.74
CA ARG A 3 -19.76 -1.40 -6.71
C ARG A 3 -19.18 0.02 -6.82
N ALA A 4 -19.46 0.87 -5.83
CA ALA A 4 -19.10 2.28 -5.90
C ALA A 4 -17.56 2.50 -5.93
N PHE A 5 -16.78 1.52 -5.47
CA PHE A 5 -15.32 1.62 -5.37
C PHE A 5 -14.64 0.27 -5.67
N PRO A 6 -14.49 -0.13 -6.95
CA PRO A 6 -13.79 -1.37 -7.32
C PRO A 6 -12.32 -1.38 -6.87
N GLN A 7 -11.73 -0.21 -6.60
CA GLN A 7 -10.34 -0.06 -6.13
C GLN A 7 -10.11 -0.56 -4.70
N ILE A 8 -11.16 -0.98 -3.98
CA ILE A 8 -11.03 -1.59 -2.65
C ILE A 8 -10.56 -3.04 -2.76
N GLU A 9 -10.87 -3.70 -3.87
CA GLU A 9 -10.40 -5.06 -4.15
C GLU A 9 -9.03 -4.98 -4.85
N MET A 10 -8.08 -5.83 -4.42
CA MET A 10 -6.78 -5.91 -5.08
C MET A 10 -6.96 -6.65 -6.41
N GLU A 11 -6.72 -5.94 -7.51
CA GLU A 11 -6.62 -6.56 -8.83
C GLU A 11 -5.52 -7.62 -8.83
N ALA A 12 -5.68 -8.69 -9.60
CA ALA A 12 -4.75 -9.83 -9.56
C ALA A 12 -3.30 -9.41 -9.85
N VAL A 13 -3.10 -8.56 -10.86
CA VAL A 13 -1.77 -8.03 -11.21
C VAL A 13 -1.22 -7.17 -10.07
N TYR A 14 -2.04 -6.31 -9.48
CA TYR A 14 -1.65 -5.49 -8.35
C TYR A 14 -1.25 -6.35 -7.15
N GLY A 15 -2.05 -7.39 -6.84
CA GLY A 15 -1.79 -8.32 -5.74
C GLY A 15 -0.49 -9.10 -5.90
N VAL A 16 -0.18 -9.56 -7.11
CA VAL A 16 1.10 -10.22 -7.42
C VAL A 16 2.26 -9.25 -7.21
N CYS A 17 2.20 -8.05 -7.80
CA CYS A 17 3.23 -7.03 -7.62
C CYS A 17 3.40 -6.63 -6.15
N HIS A 18 2.29 -6.44 -5.42
CA HIS A 18 2.27 -6.12 -4.00
C HIS A 18 2.97 -7.20 -3.17
N TYR A 19 2.67 -8.48 -3.42
CA TYR A 19 3.33 -9.59 -2.72
C TYR A 19 4.82 -9.64 -3.03
N LEU A 20 5.21 -9.52 -4.30
CA LEU A 20 6.63 -9.51 -4.69
C LEU A 20 7.39 -8.35 -4.04
N LEU A 21 6.81 -7.15 -4.01
CA LEU A 21 7.40 -5.99 -3.35
C LEU A 21 7.53 -6.18 -1.84
N ARG A 22 6.56 -6.83 -1.18
CA ARG A 22 6.64 -7.18 0.24
C ARG A 22 7.79 -8.13 0.51
N VAL A 23 7.91 -9.21 -0.27
CA VAL A 23 8.99 -10.20 -0.10
C VAL A 23 10.35 -9.54 -0.36
N MET A 24 10.44 -8.71 -1.39
CA MET A 24 11.65 -7.94 -1.68
C MET A 24 11.98 -6.96 -0.55
N PHE A 25 10.98 -6.28 0.02
CA PHE A 25 11.18 -5.43 1.19
C PHE A 25 11.78 -6.23 2.35
N ASP A 26 11.15 -7.33 2.74
CA ASP A 26 11.57 -8.15 3.88
C ASP A 26 12.96 -8.78 3.68
N MET A 27 13.38 -9.03 2.43
CA MET A 27 14.71 -9.58 2.12
C MET A 27 15.83 -8.52 2.09
N PHE A 28 15.57 -7.36 1.49
CA PHE A 28 16.61 -6.36 1.21
C PHE A 28 16.62 -5.20 2.21
N PHE A 29 15.50 -4.93 2.86
CA PHE A 29 15.33 -3.81 3.78
C PHE A 29 15.08 -4.35 5.19
N ARG A 30 15.76 -3.77 6.18
CA ARG A 30 15.57 -4.08 7.60
C ARG A 30 14.71 -3.01 8.27
N GLY A 31 13.67 -2.56 7.56
CA GLY A 31 12.79 -1.50 8.04
C GLY A 31 11.80 -2.02 9.08
N GLU A 32 11.47 -1.18 10.06
CA GLU A 32 10.40 -1.47 11.02
C GLU A 32 9.09 -0.86 10.55
N VAL A 33 8.00 -1.62 10.65
CA VAL A 33 6.66 -1.18 10.32
C VAL A 33 5.82 -1.17 11.59
N ILE A 34 5.38 0.01 11.99
CA ILE A 34 4.69 0.23 13.27
C ILE A 34 3.35 0.92 13.00
N GLY A 35 2.30 0.51 13.71
CA GLY A 35 1.01 1.21 13.69
C GLY A 35 0.11 0.89 12.49
N LEU A 36 0.30 -0.26 11.82
CA LEU A 36 -0.63 -0.71 10.77
C LEU A 36 -2.07 -0.86 11.28
N ASP A 37 -2.26 -1.15 12.57
CA ASP A 37 -3.57 -1.25 13.20
C ASP A 37 -4.32 0.09 13.28
N HIS A 38 -3.62 1.22 13.14
CA HIS A 38 -4.24 2.54 13.07
C HIS A 38 -4.91 2.81 11.71
N LEU A 39 -4.63 1.98 10.70
CA LEU A 39 -5.23 2.16 9.37
C LEU A 39 -6.74 1.86 9.42
N PRO A 40 -7.59 2.76 8.90
CA PRO A 40 -9.02 2.52 8.81
C PRO A 40 -9.32 1.27 7.96
N ARG A 41 -9.91 0.25 8.60
CA ARG A 41 -10.33 -0.99 7.93
C ARG A 41 -11.49 -0.79 6.94
N ARG A 42 -12.24 0.29 7.11
CA ARG A 42 -13.40 0.66 6.29
C ARG A 42 -13.39 2.15 6.02
N GLY A 43 -13.99 2.55 4.90
CA GLY A 43 -14.03 3.94 4.46
C GLY A 43 -12.79 4.37 3.66
N SER A 44 -12.84 5.59 3.14
CA SER A 44 -11.72 6.24 2.47
C SER A 44 -10.82 6.94 3.49
N PHE A 45 -9.53 6.98 3.19
CA PHE A 45 -8.56 7.79 3.93
C PHE A 45 -7.51 8.31 2.94
N LEU A 46 -6.85 9.40 3.33
CA LEU A 46 -5.67 9.91 2.64
C LEU A 46 -4.44 9.49 3.45
N LEU A 47 -3.49 8.83 2.79
CA LEU A 47 -2.20 8.52 3.39
C LEU A 47 -1.20 9.58 2.97
N ALA A 48 -0.77 10.41 3.93
CA ALA A 48 0.27 11.40 3.72
C ALA A 48 1.59 10.82 4.26
N ALA A 49 2.59 10.74 3.39
CA ALA A 49 3.93 10.32 3.74
C ALA A 49 4.92 11.45 3.43
N ASN A 50 6.03 11.49 4.17
CA ASN A 50 7.18 12.29 3.76
C ASN A 50 7.73 11.77 2.42
N HIS A 51 8.19 12.68 1.57
CA HIS A 51 8.81 12.29 0.30
C HIS A 51 10.33 12.31 0.41
N ALA A 52 10.91 11.14 0.65
CA ALA A 52 12.36 10.94 0.73
C ALA A 52 12.92 10.36 -0.57
N SER A 53 12.14 9.54 -1.30
CA SER A 53 12.63 8.84 -2.48
C SER A 53 11.51 8.35 -3.41
N PHE A 54 11.88 7.97 -4.63
CA PHE A 54 10.96 7.26 -5.54
C PHE A 54 10.58 5.85 -5.06
N LEU A 55 11.22 5.35 -4.00
CA LEU A 55 10.87 4.07 -3.37
C LEU A 55 9.73 4.23 -2.36
N ASP A 56 9.35 5.44 -1.96
CA ASP A 56 8.32 5.61 -0.93
C ASP A 56 6.97 4.99 -1.37
N PRO A 57 6.48 5.18 -2.61
CA PRO A 57 5.25 4.54 -3.06
C PRO A 57 5.27 3.00 -2.93
N PRO A 58 6.22 2.25 -3.54
CA PRO A 58 6.22 0.79 -3.43
C PRO A 58 6.47 0.28 -2.00
N LEU A 59 7.33 0.94 -1.23
CA LEU A 59 7.65 0.52 0.15
C LEU A 59 6.46 0.71 1.09
N ILE A 60 5.75 1.83 0.99
CA ILE A 60 4.57 2.09 1.83
C ILE A 60 3.40 1.23 1.38
N GLY A 61 3.19 1.12 0.07
CA GLY A 61 2.08 0.37 -0.49
C GLY A 61 2.09 -1.11 -0.16
N CYS A 62 3.24 -1.77 -0.15
CA CYS A 62 3.33 -3.22 0.09
C CYS A 62 2.97 -3.64 1.53
N HIS A 63 2.87 -2.68 2.45
CA HIS A 63 2.44 -2.93 3.83
C HIS A 63 0.94 -2.71 4.06
N ILE A 64 0.24 -2.15 3.08
CA ILE A 64 -1.17 -1.79 3.21
C ILE A 64 -2.03 -2.90 2.61
N SER A 65 -2.95 -3.45 3.41
CA SER A 65 -3.76 -4.63 3.04
C SER A 65 -4.88 -4.33 2.03
N ARG A 66 -4.76 -3.27 1.22
CA ARG A 66 -5.73 -2.85 0.22
C ARG A 66 -5.02 -2.09 -0.89
N GLN A 67 -5.58 -2.12 -2.08
CA GLN A 67 -5.05 -1.36 -3.20
C GLN A 67 -5.15 0.15 -2.91
N ILE A 68 -4.05 0.85 -3.15
CA ILE A 68 -3.97 2.31 -2.99
C ILE A 68 -3.66 2.99 -4.32
N ALA A 69 -4.18 4.21 -4.47
CA ALA A 69 -3.84 5.09 -5.58
C ALA A 69 -2.87 6.16 -5.07
N TYR A 70 -1.81 6.42 -5.84
CA TYR A 70 -0.82 7.42 -5.48
C TYR A 70 -1.13 8.73 -6.17
N PHE A 71 -1.02 9.80 -5.41
CA PHE A 71 -1.03 11.16 -5.93
C PHE A 71 0.33 11.78 -5.59
N ALA A 72 1.29 11.57 -6.47
CA ALA A 72 2.64 12.09 -6.37
C ALA A 72 3.18 12.32 -7.80
N ARG A 73 4.09 13.29 -7.96
CA ARG A 73 4.75 13.60 -9.22
C ARG A 73 6.26 13.44 -9.05
#